data_AF-A0A192D793-F1
#
_entry.id   AF-A0A192D793-F1
#
_cell.length_a   1.000
_cell.length_b   1.000
_cell.length_c   1.000
_cell.angle_alpha   90.00
_cell.angle_beta   90.00
_cell.angle_gamma   90.00
#
_symmetry.space_group_name_H-M   'P 1'
#
loop_
_entity.id
_entity.type
_entity.pdbx_description
1 polymer ?
#
loop_
_entity_poly.entity_id
_entity_poly.type
_entity_poly.pdbx_seq_one_letter_code
_entity_poly.pdbx_strand_id
1 'polypeptide(L)'
;MSRLDEEIEALRRNPGAPRSRHNPEDSQGDRVAPANRVNSFLDGVAFMGIFSRTLDIFASNFNDMLDKADDPQKMIRMIILEMEETLVEVRASAARTIADQKEMHRHCVKLDRLQADWAEKAQLALSKDREDLARAALLEKKKASDMADQLKSEIAVLDDALRAYEEDIAKLQHRLREARSRQSAIAARLESAENRVKLRTLMSTERTDEALARFDQLERRVDYAEGRADALRIAEDGPPSLADEIAALAGSDAIDDELAAMKKALGKADDKGE
;
A
#
# COMPACT_ATOMS: atom_id res chain seq x y z
N MET A 1 -3.63 26.20 -30.15
CA MET A 1 -3.41 27.06 -28.97
C MET A 1 -4.58 26.86 -28.04
N SER A 2 -4.39 26.92 -26.72
CA SER A 2 -5.52 26.90 -25.79
C SER A 2 -6.32 28.20 -25.94
N ARG A 3 -7.64 28.17 -25.71
CA ARG A 3 -8.49 29.38 -25.75
C ARG A 3 -7.97 30.48 -24.82
N LEU A 4 -7.38 30.09 -23.69
CA LEU A 4 -6.71 31.00 -22.76
C LEU A 4 -5.43 31.60 -23.34
N ASP A 5 -4.67 30.84 -24.14
CA ASP A 5 -3.49 31.38 -24.82
C ASP A 5 -3.89 32.42 -25.89
N GLU A 6 -4.99 32.18 -26.61
CA GLU A 6 -5.53 33.12 -27.60
C GLU A 6 -6.00 34.42 -26.95
N GLU A 7 -6.66 34.32 -25.79
CA GLU A 7 -7.12 35.48 -25.02
C GLU A 7 -5.95 36.28 -24.43
N ILE A 8 -4.94 35.59 -23.87
CA ILE A 8 -3.69 36.22 -23.40
C ILE A 8 -2.96 36.91 -24.57
N GLU A 9 -2.92 36.27 -25.74
CA GLU A 9 -2.28 36.85 -26.92
C GLU A 9 -3.07 38.04 -27.50
N ALA A 10 -4.39 38.01 -27.41
CA ALA A 10 -5.26 39.13 -27.80
C ALA A 10 -5.02 40.37 -26.94
N LEU A 11 -4.91 40.20 -25.62
CA LEU A 11 -4.55 41.28 -24.70
C LEU A 11 -3.14 41.82 -24.96
N ARG A 12 -2.23 40.97 -25.47
CA ARG A 12 -0.87 41.38 -25.81
C ARG A 12 -0.82 42.18 -27.12
N ARG A 13 -1.65 41.87 -28.12
CA ARG A 13 -1.51 42.36 -29.50
C ARG A 13 -2.15 43.73 -29.80
N ASN A 14 -3.09 44.27 -29.02
CA ASN A 14 -3.77 45.50 -29.45
C ASN A 14 -4.03 46.56 -28.35
N PRO A 15 -3.23 47.65 -28.29
CA PRO A 15 -3.56 48.86 -27.56
C PRO A 15 -4.43 49.76 -28.45
N GLY A 16 -5.74 49.81 -28.19
CA GLY A 16 -6.65 50.87 -28.64
C GLY A 16 -6.51 51.34 -30.10
N ALA A 17 -7.04 50.57 -31.06
CA ALA A 17 -7.38 51.10 -32.38
C ALA A 17 -8.86 51.52 -32.40
N PRO A 18 -9.21 52.75 -32.84
CA PRO A 18 -10.61 53.14 -33.02
C PRO A 18 -11.20 52.32 -34.17
N ARG A 19 -12.22 51.50 -33.89
CA ARG A 19 -12.96 50.79 -34.93
C ARG A 19 -13.70 51.82 -35.79
N SER A 20 -13.23 52.00 -37.03
CA SER A 20 -13.93 52.76 -38.06
C SER A 20 -15.34 52.18 -38.25
N ARG A 21 -16.35 53.05 -38.12
CA ARG A 21 -17.75 52.75 -38.45
C ARG A 21 -17.85 52.30 -39.91
N HIS A 22 -18.39 51.11 -40.11
CA HIS A 22 -18.99 50.74 -41.39
C HIS A 22 -20.36 50.10 -41.10
N ASN A 23 -21.43 50.84 -41.40
CA ASN A 23 -22.75 50.27 -41.62
C ASN A 23 -22.81 49.87 -43.09
N PRO A 24 -23.43 48.73 -43.40
CA PRO A 24 -24.71 48.83 -44.09
C PRO A 24 -25.78 47.90 -43.48
N GLU A 25 -27.02 48.32 -43.73
CA GLU A 25 -28.27 47.68 -43.35
C GLU A 25 -28.53 46.36 -44.11
N ASP A 26 -29.54 45.64 -43.58
CA ASP A 26 -30.32 44.54 -44.14
C ASP A 26 -29.77 43.10 -44.11
N SER A 27 -30.24 42.34 -43.10
CA SER A 27 -31.14 41.20 -43.37
C SER A 27 -31.86 40.75 -42.09
N GLN A 28 -33.18 40.79 -42.10
CA GLN A 28 -34.05 40.13 -41.13
C GLN A 28 -33.88 38.60 -41.22
N GLY A 29 -33.71 37.94 -40.07
CA GLY A 29 -33.74 36.48 -39.97
C GLY A 29 -33.23 35.97 -38.63
N ASP A 30 -34.13 35.37 -37.85
CA ASP A 30 -33.92 34.54 -36.65
C ASP A 30 -33.16 35.11 -35.44
N ARG A 31 -33.97 35.56 -34.46
CA ARG A 31 -33.56 35.66 -33.06
C ARG A 31 -33.35 34.26 -32.49
N VAL A 32 -32.13 33.75 -32.56
CA VAL A 32 -31.70 32.63 -31.69
C VAL A 32 -30.93 33.23 -30.52
N ALA A 33 -31.51 33.12 -29.32
CA ALA A 33 -30.86 33.48 -28.07
C ALA A 33 -29.51 32.75 -27.95
N PRO A 34 -28.43 33.39 -27.43
CA PRO A 34 -27.17 32.69 -27.24
C PRO A 34 -27.38 31.62 -26.16
N ALA A 35 -27.40 30.35 -26.61
CA ALA A 35 -27.39 29.20 -25.72
C ALA A 35 -26.12 29.30 -24.86
N ASN A 36 -26.33 29.56 -23.58
CA ASN A 36 -25.33 29.55 -22.53
C ASN A 36 -24.82 28.10 -22.37
N ARG A 37 -23.88 27.69 -23.22
CA ARG A 37 -23.27 26.35 -23.23
C ARG A 37 -21.89 26.41 -22.57
N VAL A 38 -21.88 26.70 -21.27
CA VAL A 38 -20.67 26.61 -20.42
C VAL A 38 -20.83 25.56 -19.30
N ASN A 39 -22.03 25.01 -19.08
CA ASN A 39 -22.23 23.99 -18.05
C ASN A 39 -22.17 22.56 -18.61
N SER A 40 -20.98 22.06 -18.95
CA SER A 40 -20.76 20.60 -19.14
C SER A 40 -19.40 20.10 -18.64
N PHE A 41 -18.64 20.90 -17.91
CA PHE A 41 -17.38 20.45 -17.26
C PHE A 41 -17.53 20.24 -15.74
N LEU A 42 -18.69 20.61 -15.19
CA LEU A 42 -19.12 20.35 -13.82
C LEU A 42 -20.17 19.22 -13.80
N ASP A 43 -19.93 18.13 -14.52
CA ASP A 43 -20.58 16.85 -14.22
C ASP A 43 -19.94 16.23 -12.97
N GLY A 44 -19.95 17.00 -11.87
CA GLY A 44 -19.77 16.53 -10.50
C GLY A 44 -20.93 15.64 -10.02
N VAL A 45 -21.73 15.09 -10.93
CA VAL A 45 -22.84 14.17 -10.66
C VAL A 45 -22.56 12.77 -11.22
N ALA A 46 -21.57 12.59 -12.11
CA ALA A 46 -21.12 11.26 -12.54
C ALA A 46 -20.31 10.53 -11.45
N PHE A 47 -19.81 11.26 -10.44
CA PHE A 47 -19.14 10.67 -9.28
C PHE A 47 -20.09 9.83 -8.41
N MET A 48 -21.40 10.09 -8.44
CA MET A 48 -22.39 9.23 -7.76
C MET A 48 -22.58 7.86 -8.44
N GLY A 49 -22.12 7.65 -9.68
CA GLY A 49 -22.36 6.42 -10.44
C GLY A 49 -21.40 5.27 -10.14
N ILE A 50 -20.14 5.58 -9.83
CA ILE A 50 -19.06 4.58 -9.64
C ILE A 50 -18.69 4.45 -8.16
N PHE A 51 -18.81 5.54 -7.39
CA PHE A 51 -18.53 5.55 -5.96
C PHE A 51 -19.68 4.97 -5.13
N SER A 52 -20.96 5.13 -5.54
CA SER A 52 -22.07 4.56 -4.76
C SER A 52 -22.06 3.03 -4.77
N ARG A 53 -21.83 2.41 -5.93
CA ARG A 53 -21.96 0.95 -6.03
C ARG A 53 -20.84 0.21 -5.29
N THR A 54 -19.60 0.71 -5.32
CA THR A 54 -18.51 0.09 -4.56
C THR A 54 -18.55 0.49 -3.08
N LEU A 55 -18.73 1.77 -2.72
CA LEU A 55 -18.81 2.17 -1.31
C LEU A 55 -20.05 1.64 -0.58
N ASP A 56 -21.21 1.48 -1.24
CA ASP A 56 -22.43 0.94 -0.61
C ASP A 56 -22.33 -0.58 -0.33
N ILE A 57 -21.57 -1.33 -1.15
CA ILE A 57 -21.22 -2.73 -0.85
C ILE A 57 -20.39 -2.79 0.44
N PHE A 58 -19.50 -1.83 0.65
CA PHE A 58 -18.59 -1.82 1.80
C PHE A 58 -19.14 -1.14 3.05
N ALA A 59 -20.10 -0.21 2.91
CA ALA A 59 -20.66 0.52 4.05
C ALA A 59 -21.73 -0.28 4.80
N SER A 60 -22.35 -1.29 4.18
CA SER A 60 -23.48 -1.98 4.81
C SER A 60 -23.24 -3.44 5.19
N ASN A 61 -22.47 -4.27 4.48
CA ASN A 61 -22.42 -5.69 4.89
C ASN A 61 -21.34 -6.61 4.27
N PHE A 62 -20.09 -6.19 4.23
CA PHE A 62 -19.02 -7.06 3.72
C PHE A 62 -18.92 -8.42 4.44
N ASN A 63 -19.17 -8.45 5.76
CA ASN A 63 -19.23 -9.70 6.52
C ASN A 63 -20.44 -10.56 6.13
N ASP A 64 -21.66 -10.00 6.11
CA ASP A 64 -22.85 -10.79 5.77
C ASP A 64 -22.86 -11.26 4.30
N MET A 65 -22.17 -10.55 3.40
CA MET A 65 -22.01 -10.96 2.00
C MET A 65 -21.03 -12.13 1.87
N LEU A 66 -19.93 -12.12 2.64
CA LEU A 66 -18.99 -13.25 2.72
C LEU A 66 -19.62 -14.49 3.36
N ASP A 67 -20.44 -14.30 4.40
CA ASP A 67 -21.09 -15.41 5.11
C ASP A 67 -22.17 -16.10 4.24
N LYS A 68 -22.65 -15.44 3.19
CA LYS A 68 -23.64 -15.97 2.22
C LYS A 68 -23.02 -16.41 0.90
N ALA A 69 -21.70 -16.26 0.72
CA ALA A 69 -21.02 -16.57 -0.52
C ALA A 69 -20.79 -18.09 -0.66
N ASP A 70 -21.16 -18.65 -1.82
CA ASP A 70 -20.84 -20.05 -2.15
C ASP A 70 -19.31 -20.29 -2.24
N ASP A 71 -18.54 -19.27 -2.64
CA ASP A 71 -17.08 -19.28 -2.65
C ASP A 71 -16.51 -17.94 -2.11
N PRO A 72 -16.23 -17.86 -0.80
CA PRO A 72 -15.74 -16.64 -0.18
C PRO A 72 -14.31 -16.26 -0.63
N GLN A 73 -13.51 -17.22 -1.11
CA GLN A 73 -12.15 -16.96 -1.59
C GLN A 73 -12.14 -16.27 -2.95
N LYS A 74 -12.99 -16.71 -3.87
CA LYS A 74 -13.14 -16.07 -5.18
C LYS A 74 -13.76 -14.69 -5.05
N MET A 75 -14.78 -14.55 -4.21
CA MET A 75 -15.44 -13.26 -3.98
C MET A 75 -14.48 -12.21 -3.43
N ILE A 76 -13.71 -12.53 -2.38
CA ILE A 76 -12.75 -11.56 -1.81
C ILE A 76 -11.64 -11.18 -2.79
N ARG A 77 -11.22 -12.11 -3.66
CA ARG A 77 -10.24 -11.82 -4.72
C ARG A 77 -10.80 -10.85 -5.75
N MET A 78 -12.06 -11.02 -6.17
CA MET A 78 -12.73 -10.12 -7.11
C MET A 78 -12.83 -8.71 -6.52
N ILE A 79 -13.26 -8.61 -5.27
CA ILE A 79 -13.38 -7.34 -4.56
C ILE A 79 -12.03 -6.61 -4.46
N ILE A 80 -10.95 -7.33 -4.11
CA ILE A 80 -9.61 -6.74 -4.07
C ILE A 80 -9.22 -6.18 -5.45
N LEU A 81 -9.49 -6.92 -6.53
CA LEU A 81 -9.20 -6.47 -7.90
C LEU A 81 -9.98 -5.20 -8.26
N GLU A 82 -11.28 -5.14 -7.99
CA GLU A 82 -12.11 -3.96 -8.23
C GLU A 82 -11.62 -2.74 -7.42
N MET A 83 -11.21 -2.95 -6.17
CA MET A 83 -10.62 -1.88 -5.35
C MET A 83 -9.27 -1.40 -5.89
N GLU A 84 -8.46 -2.30 -6.45
CA GLU A 84 -7.19 -1.95 -7.09
C GLU A 84 -7.40 -1.14 -8.37
N GLU A 85 -8.34 -1.55 -9.21
CA GLU A 85 -8.73 -0.83 -10.42
C GLU A 85 -9.24 0.57 -10.06
N THR A 86 -10.16 0.66 -9.10
CA THR A 86 -10.68 1.95 -8.59
C THR A 86 -9.54 2.83 -8.06
N LEU A 87 -8.57 2.26 -7.35
CA LEU A 87 -7.42 3.01 -6.84
C LEU A 87 -6.57 3.60 -7.97
N VAL A 88 -6.38 2.85 -9.05
CA VAL A 88 -5.66 3.32 -10.25
C VAL A 88 -6.44 4.45 -10.92
N GLU A 89 -7.75 4.30 -11.09
CA GLU A 89 -8.62 5.33 -11.69
C GLU A 89 -8.62 6.64 -10.90
N VAL A 90 -8.77 6.56 -9.57
CA VAL A 90 -8.75 7.75 -8.71
C VAL A 90 -7.40 8.46 -8.78
N ARG A 91 -6.29 7.70 -8.78
CA ARG A 91 -4.94 8.27 -8.96
C ARG A 91 -4.76 8.93 -10.32
N ALA A 92 -5.30 8.34 -11.38
CA ALA A 92 -5.25 8.91 -12.72
C ALA A 92 -6.05 10.22 -12.81
N SER A 93 -7.23 10.26 -12.19
CA SER A 93 -8.04 11.48 -12.06
C SER A 93 -7.33 12.58 -11.28
N ALA A 94 -6.75 12.25 -10.12
CA ALA A 94 -5.95 13.19 -9.34
C ALA A 94 -4.73 13.71 -10.14
N ALA A 95 -4.03 12.84 -10.87
CA ALA A 95 -2.90 13.23 -11.71
C ALA A 95 -3.32 14.20 -12.83
N ARG A 96 -4.50 14.00 -13.43
CA ARG A 96 -5.06 14.93 -14.42
C ARG A 96 -5.38 16.28 -13.79
N THR A 97 -6.04 16.30 -12.64
CA THR A 97 -6.32 17.53 -11.89
C THR A 97 -5.05 18.31 -11.54
N ILE A 98 -3.96 17.62 -11.15
CA ILE A 98 -2.65 18.25 -10.92
C ILE A 98 -2.09 18.87 -12.21
N ALA A 99 -2.25 18.20 -13.35
CA ALA A 99 -1.80 18.73 -14.63
C ALA A 99 -2.56 20.01 -15.01
N ASP A 100 -3.89 19.99 -14.89
CA ASP A 100 -4.76 21.14 -15.16
C ASP A 100 -4.40 22.31 -14.25
N GLN A 101 -4.26 22.05 -12.94
CA GLN A 101 -3.84 23.07 -11.97
C GLN A 101 -2.49 23.72 -12.33
N LYS A 102 -1.50 22.91 -12.74
CA LYS A 102 -0.19 23.42 -13.17
C LYS A 102 -0.28 24.26 -14.44
N GLU A 103 -1.14 23.88 -15.39
CA GLU A 103 -1.39 24.68 -16.58
C GLU A 103 -1.99 26.04 -16.21
N MET A 104 -3.01 26.06 -15.36
CA MET A 104 -3.62 27.30 -14.86
C MET A 104 -2.61 28.18 -14.13
N HIS A 105 -1.76 27.59 -13.28
CA HIS A 105 -0.70 28.33 -12.60
C HIS A 105 0.28 28.95 -13.61
N ARG A 106 0.61 28.27 -14.72
CA ARG A 106 1.44 28.86 -15.78
C ARG A 106 0.74 30.04 -16.45
N HIS A 107 -0.58 29.97 -16.64
CA HIS A 107 -1.36 31.10 -17.16
C HIS A 107 -1.38 32.30 -16.19
N CYS A 108 -1.53 32.06 -14.88
CA CYS A 108 -1.39 33.12 -13.87
C CYS A 108 -0.04 33.83 -13.98
N VAL A 109 1.06 33.09 -14.07
CA VAL A 109 2.40 33.67 -14.25
C VAL A 109 2.52 34.51 -15.53
N LYS A 110 1.90 34.08 -16.63
CA LYS A 110 1.85 34.86 -17.88
C LYS A 110 1.06 36.16 -17.69
N LEU A 111 -0.09 36.10 -17.01
CA LEU A 111 -0.93 37.27 -16.73
C LEU A 111 -0.26 38.24 -15.77
N ASP A 112 0.45 37.77 -14.75
CA ASP A 112 1.21 38.62 -13.82
C ASP A 112 2.33 39.39 -14.54
N ARG A 113 3.02 38.74 -15.49
CA ARG A 113 3.99 39.43 -16.37
C ARG A 113 3.31 40.47 -17.24
N LEU A 114 2.16 40.13 -17.84
CA LEU A 114 1.40 41.06 -18.66
C LEU A 114 0.93 42.29 -17.86
N GLN A 115 0.54 42.10 -16.60
CA GLN A 115 0.21 43.19 -15.69
C GLN A 115 1.41 44.10 -15.40
N ALA A 116 2.59 43.53 -15.21
CA ALA A 116 3.84 44.29 -15.03
C ALA A 116 4.17 45.10 -16.29
N ASP A 117 4.11 44.48 -17.48
CA ASP A 117 4.35 45.14 -18.76
C ASP A 117 3.39 46.33 -18.97
N TRP A 118 2.10 46.17 -18.64
CA TRP A 118 1.12 47.26 -18.72
C TRP A 118 1.35 48.35 -17.67
N ALA A 119 1.84 47.99 -16.48
CA ALA A 119 2.23 48.97 -15.48
C ALA A 119 3.40 49.84 -15.95
N GLU A 120 4.43 49.23 -16.54
CA GLU A 120 5.58 49.95 -17.13
C GLU A 120 5.14 50.87 -18.28
N LYS A 121 4.27 50.38 -19.19
CA LYS A 121 3.70 51.19 -20.27
C LYS A 121 2.89 52.38 -19.74
N ALA A 122 2.12 52.19 -18.68
CA ALA A 122 1.37 53.27 -18.04
C ALA A 122 2.30 54.32 -17.43
N GLN A 123 3.37 53.91 -16.74
CA GLN A 123 4.39 54.81 -16.20
C GLN A 123 5.12 55.59 -17.31
N LEU A 124 5.49 54.92 -18.41
CA LEU A 124 6.11 55.57 -19.56
C LEU A 124 5.17 56.60 -20.20
N ALA A 125 3.89 56.29 -20.34
CA ALA A 125 2.90 57.23 -20.88
C ALA A 125 2.75 58.47 -19.97
N LEU A 126 2.71 58.29 -18.66
CA LEU A 126 2.69 59.39 -17.69
C LEU A 126 3.95 60.25 -17.75
N SER A 127 5.13 59.64 -17.92
CA SER A 127 6.40 60.39 -18.07
C SER A 127 6.46 61.29 -19.31
N LYS A 128 5.54 61.07 -20.27
CA LYS A 128 5.39 61.85 -21.50
C LYS A 128 4.12 62.70 -21.50
N ASP A 129 3.51 62.91 -20.33
CA ASP A 129 2.27 63.67 -20.13
C ASP A 129 1.08 63.16 -20.97
N ARG A 130 1.10 61.88 -21.35
CA ARG A 130 0.03 61.22 -22.11
C ARG A 130 -0.90 60.44 -21.19
N GLU A 131 -1.72 61.17 -20.45
CA GLU A 131 -2.70 60.59 -19.51
C GLU A 131 -3.73 59.67 -20.18
N ASP A 132 -4.11 59.98 -21.44
CA ASP A 132 -5.01 59.18 -22.25
C ASP A 132 -4.51 57.74 -22.41
N LEU A 133 -3.24 57.59 -22.79
CA LEU A 133 -2.57 56.30 -22.94
C LEU A 133 -2.32 55.62 -21.59
N ALA A 134 -1.98 56.38 -20.56
CA ALA A 134 -1.78 55.83 -19.23
C ALA A 134 -3.05 55.18 -18.69
N ARG A 135 -4.21 55.85 -18.83
CA ARG A 135 -5.52 55.31 -18.44
C ARG A 135 -5.87 54.06 -19.24
N ALA A 136 -5.61 54.06 -20.55
CA ALA A 136 -5.85 52.88 -21.40
C ALA A 136 -4.97 51.68 -20.97
N ALA A 137 -3.68 51.91 -20.69
CA ALA A 137 -2.78 50.87 -20.20
C ALA A 137 -3.19 50.31 -18.83
N LEU A 138 -3.64 51.17 -17.90
CA LEU A 138 -4.16 50.73 -16.61
C LEU A 138 -5.46 49.93 -16.73
N LEU A 139 -6.31 50.22 -17.72
CA LEU A 139 -7.52 49.45 -17.99
C LEU A 139 -7.18 48.04 -18.48
N GLU A 140 -6.19 47.89 -19.38
CA GLU A 140 -5.71 46.57 -19.82
C GLU A 140 -5.00 45.81 -18.69
N LYS A 141 -4.22 46.50 -17.84
CA LYS A 141 -3.66 45.91 -16.62
C LYS A 141 -4.76 45.34 -15.73
N LYS A 142 -5.84 46.10 -15.52
CA LYS A 142 -6.96 45.67 -14.69
C LYS A 142 -7.62 44.40 -15.24
N LYS A 143 -7.88 44.34 -16.55
CA LYS A 143 -8.42 43.12 -17.19
C LYS A 143 -7.51 41.91 -16.94
N ALA A 144 -6.20 42.06 -17.13
CA ALA A 144 -5.24 40.98 -16.87
C ALA A 144 -5.22 40.55 -15.40
N SER A 145 -5.40 41.49 -14.46
CA SER A 145 -5.58 41.19 -13.03
C SER A 145 -6.85 40.41 -12.75
N ASP A 146 -7.99 40.87 -13.27
CA ASP A 146 -9.30 40.23 -13.07
C ASP A 146 -9.29 38.77 -13.59
N MET A 147 -8.66 38.53 -14.74
CA MET A 147 -8.45 37.18 -15.27
C MET A 147 -7.51 36.32 -14.40
N ALA A 148 -6.44 36.91 -13.87
CA ALA A 148 -5.52 36.18 -12.99
C ALA A 148 -6.21 35.78 -11.68
N ASP A 149 -7.04 36.65 -11.13
CA ASP A 149 -7.78 36.39 -9.89
C ASP A 149 -8.87 35.34 -10.10
N GLN A 150 -9.55 35.34 -11.25
CA GLN A 150 -10.45 34.26 -11.64
C GLN A 150 -9.72 32.91 -11.70
N LEU A 151 -8.58 32.83 -12.38
CA LEU A 151 -7.79 31.59 -12.45
C LEU A 151 -7.29 31.14 -11.07
N LYS A 152 -6.89 32.07 -10.20
CA LYS A 152 -6.51 31.75 -8.81
C LYS A 152 -7.68 31.15 -8.02
N SER A 153 -8.89 31.68 -8.22
CA SER A 153 -10.09 31.13 -7.58
C SER A 153 -10.38 29.70 -8.04
N GLU A 154 -10.22 29.42 -9.33
CA GLU A 154 -10.41 28.09 -9.89
C GLU A 154 -9.32 27.11 -9.42
N ILE A 155 -8.07 27.56 -9.34
CA ILE A 155 -6.96 26.78 -8.74
C ILE A 155 -7.30 26.37 -7.30
N ALA A 156 -7.89 27.26 -6.50
CA ALA A 156 -8.28 26.95 -5.13
C ALA A 156 -9.38 25.86 -5.06
N VAL A 157 -10.33 25.86 -6.01
CA VAL A 157 -11.32 24.79 -6.13
C VAL A 157 -10.65 23.45 -6.48
N LEU A 158 -9.66 23.46 -7.37
CA LEU A 158 -8.89 22.25 -7.69
C LEU A 158 -8.05 21.76 -6.50
N ASP A 159 -7.50 22.65 -5.68
CA ASP A 159 -6.79 22.29 -4.45
C ASP A 159 -7.70 21.53 -3.47
N ASP A 160 -8.93 22.00 -3.27
CA ASP A 160 -9.89 21.32 -2.40
C ASP A 160 -10.30 19.95 -2.97
N ALA A 161 -10.48 19.84 -4.29
CA ALA A 161 -10.73 18.56 -4.95
C ALA A 161 -9.55 17.59 -4.80
N LEU A 162 -8.31 18.07 -4.89
CA LEU A 162 -7.11 17.25 -4.68
C LEU A 162 -7.01 16.71 -3.25
N ARG A 163 -7.36 17.53 -2.25
CA ARG A 163 -7.43 17.07 -0.85
C ARG A 163 -8.48 15.97 -0.67
N ALA A 164 -9.64 16.10 -1.29
CA ALA A 164 -10.67 15.05 -1.27
C ALA A 164 -10.14 13.75 -1.90
N TYR A 165 -9.45 13.83 -3.04
CA TYR A 165 -8.81 12.66 -3.64
C TYR A 165 -7.77 12.01 -2.73
N GLU A 166 -6.95 12.80 -2.03
CA GLU A 166 -5.96 12.27 -1.07
C GLU A 166 -6.63 11.47 0.05
N GLU A 167 -7.72 12.01 0.62
CA GLU A 167 -8.50 11.29 1.64
C GLU A 167 -9.10 9.99 1.10
N ASP A 168 -9.69 10.02 -0.09
CA ASP A 168 -10.34 8.86 -0.68
C ASP A 168 -9.33 7.77 -1.07
N ILE A 169 -8.17 8.17 -1.59
CA ILE A 169 -7.04 7.28 -1.83
C ILE A 169 -6.58 6.62 -0.52
N ALA A 170 -6.46 7.38 0.57
CA ALA A 170 -6.06 6.86 1.87
C ALA A 170 -7.09 5.86 2.43
N LYS A 171 -8.38 6.19 2.35
CA LYS A 171 -9.49 5.30 2.75
C LYS A 171 -9.47 4.00 1.96
N LEU A 172 -9.32 4.08 0.64
CA LEU A 172 -9.30 2.90 -0.23
C LEU A 172 -8.09 2.00 0.02
N GLN A 173 -6.90 2.60 0.18
CA GLN A 173 -5.68 1.85 0.55
C GLN A 173 -5.81 1.17 1.92
N HIS A 174 -6.44 1.81 2.89
CA HIS A 174 -6.70 1.20 4.19
C HIS A 174 -7.62 -0.01 4.05
N ARG A 175 -8.76 0.13 3.37
CA ARG A 175 -9.69 -0.98 3.13
C ARG A 175 -9.06 -2.12 2.34
N LEU A 176 -8.19 -1.82 1.38
CA LEU A 176 -7.49 -2.83 0.59
C LEU A 176 -6.52 -3.65 1.44
N ARG A 177 -5.85 -3.03 2.42
CA ARG A 177 -5.05 -3.75 3.42
C ARG A 177 -5.91 -4.66 4.29
N GLU A 178 -7.07 -4.19 4.74
CA GLU A 178 -8.01 -5.00 5.53
C GLU A 178 -8.54 -6.20 4.72
N ALA A 179 -8.95 -5.97 3.47
CA ALA A 179 -9.43 -7.02 2.58
C ALA A 179 -8.37 -8.10 2.33
N ARG A 180 -7.11 -7.71 2.09
CA ARG A 180 -5.98 -8.64 1.96
C ARG A 180 -5.74 -9.44 3.23
N SER A 181 -5.77 -8.79 4.40
CA SER A 181 -5.64 -9.49 5.68
C SER A 181 -6.75 -10.52 5.88
N ARG A 182 -7.99 -10.19 5.52
CA ARG A 182 -9.13 -11.12 5.59
C ARG A 182 -8.99 -12.26 4.60
N GLN A 183 -8.52 -12.00 3.38
CA GLN A 183 -8.25 -13.02 2.38
C GLN A 183 -7.25 -14.06 2.91
N SER A 184 -6.14 -13.61 3.51
CA SER A 184 -5.16 -14.51 4.13
C SER A 184 -5.76 -15.32 5.29
N ALA A 185 -6.59 -14.70 6.12
CA ALA A 185 -7.26 -15.40 7.23
C ALA A 185 -8.25 -16.47 6.73
N ILE A 186 -9.03 -16.17 5.69
CA ILE A 186 -9.96 -17.13 5.07
C ILE A 186 -9.19 -18.27 4.42
N ALA A 187 -8.09 -17.97 3.71
CA ALA A 187 -7.24 -18.98 3.09
C ALA A 187 -6.66 -19.96 4.11
N ALA A 188 -6.08 -19.44 5.20
CA ALA A 188 -5.54 -20.28 6.27
C ALA A 188 -6.61 -21.14 6.97
N ARG A 189 -7.82 -20.60 7.16
CA ARG A 189 -8.95 -21.36 7.72
C ARG A 189 -9.42 -22.47 6.78
N LEU A 190 -9.52 -22.19 5.49
CA LEU A 190 -9.92 -23.19 4.50
C LEU A 190 -8.88 -24.31 4.42
N GLU A 191 -7.59 -23.97 4.33
CA GLU A 191 -6.50 -24.94 4.34
C GLU A 191 -6.50 -25.79 5.62
N SER A 192 -6.71 -25.17 6.79
CA SER A 192 -6.82 -25.92 8.05
C SER A 192 -8.04 -26.86 8.05
N ALA A 193 -9.17 -26.44 7.49
CA ALA A 193 -10.38 -27.27 7.41
C ALA A 193 -10.18 -28.43 6.43
N GLU A 194 -9.61 -28.19 5.26
CA GLU A 194 -9.26 -29.21 4.27
C GLU A 194 -8.27 -30.23 4.84
N ASN A 195 -7.24 -29.76 5.56
CA ASN A 195 -6.28 -30.63 6.24
C ASN A 195 -6.96 -31.51 7.31
N ARG A 196 -7.88 -30.95 8.11
CA ARG A 196 -8.67 -31.73 9.09
C ARG A 196 -9.54 -32.78 8.42
N VAL A 197 -10.22 -32.44 7.32
CA VAL A 197 -11.04 -33.38 6.56
C VAL A 197 -10.16 -34.49 5.98
N LYS A 198 -9.04 -34.14 5.34
CA LYS A 198 -8.09 -35.10 4.77
C LYS A 198 -7.52 -36.05 5.84
N LEU A 199 -7.10 -35.52 6.99
CA LEU A 199 -6.65 -36.34 8.13
C LEU A 199 -7.76 -37.28 8.60
N ARG A 200 -8.99 -36.78 8.78
CA ARG A 200 -10.13 -37.62 9.19
C ARG A 200 -10.43 -38.70 8.16
N THR A 201 -10.38 -38.40 6.87
CA THR A 201 -10.57 -39.39 5.79
C THR A 201 -9.47 -40.44 5.79
N LEU A 202 -8.20 -40.04 5.96
CA LEU A 202 -7.08 -40.98 6.06
C LEU A 202 -7.21 -41.90 7.29
N MET A 203 -7.63 -41.36 8.44
CA MET A 203 -7.91 -42.14 9.65
C MET A 203 -9.15 -43.02 9.53
N SER A 204 -10.14 -42.65 8.70
CA SER A 204 -11.36 -43.43 8.49
C SER A 204 -11.24 -44.45 7.36
N THR A 205 -10.10 -44.53 6.67
CA THR A 205 -9.88 -45.51 5.60
C THR A 205 -9.28 -46.78 6.22
N GLU A 206 -9.94 -47.94 6.11
CA GLU A 206 -9.55 -49.25 6.69
C GLU A 206 -8.06 -49.66 6.52
N ARG A 207 -7.31 -49.02 5.61
CA ARG A 207 -5.87 -49.25 5.40
C ARG A 207 -4.98 -48.66 6.49
N THR A 208 -5.44 -47.68 7.28
CA THR A 208 -4.68 -47.16 8.42
C THR A 208 -4.74 -48.07 9.63
N ASP A 209 -5.86 -48.76 9.86
CA ASP A 209 -5.97 -49.80 10.90
C ASP A 209 -5.05 -50.99 10.60
N GLU A 210 -4.98 -51.44 9.33
CA GLU A 210 -4.08 -52.52 8.93
C GLU A 210 -2.59 -52.10 8.99
N ALA A 211 -2.28 -50.84 8.68
CA ALA A 211 -0.92 -50.30 8.77
C ALA A 211 -0.47 -50.09 10.22
N LEU A 212 -1.36 -49.61 11.10
CA LEU A 212 -1.12 -49.49 12.54
C LEU A 212 -0.95 -50.87 13.19
N ALA A 213 -1.79 -51.85 12.85
CA ALA A 213 -1.64 -53.23 13.33
C ALA A 213 -0.32 -53.88 12.88
N ARG A 214 0.15 -53.59 11.66
CA ARG A 214 1.47 -54.03 11.17
C ARG A 214 2.61 -53.29 11.86
N PHE A 215 2.44 -52.02 12.24
CA PHE A 215 3.41 -51.27 13.02
C PHE A 215 3.56 -51.85 14.43
N ASP A 216 2.46 -52.12 15.14
CA ASP A 216 2.48 -52.78 16.45
C ASP A 216 3.10 -54.19 16.39
N GLN A 217 2.96 -54.88 15.25
CA GLN A 217 3.59 -56.19 15.04
C GLN A 217 5.10 -56.08 14.77
N LEU A 218 5.55 -54.98 14.16
CA LEU A 218 6.96 -54.67 13.96
C LEU A 218 7.63 -54.22 15.26
N GLU A 219 6.98 -53.36 16.05
CA GLU A 219 7.45 -52.91 17.37
C GLU A 219 7.67 -54.11 18.30
N ARG A 220 6.68 -55.00 18.42
CA ARG A 220 6.83 -56.26 19.19
C ARG A 220 7.98 -57.15 18.72
N ARG A 221 8.33 -57.13 17.43
CA ARG A 221 9.47 -57.89 16.89
C ARG A 221 10.81 -57.22 17.18
N VAL A 222 10.84 -55.88 17.20
CA VAL A 222 12.00 -55.10 17.61
C VAL A 222 12.24 -55.29 19.10
N ASP A 223 11.22 -55.14 19.94
CA ASP A 223 11.31 -55.38 21.39
C ASP A 223 11.80 -56.80 21.71
N TYR A 224 11.32 -57.81 20.97
CA TYR A 224 11.79 -59.18 21.13
C TYR A 224 13.25 -59.36 20.68
N ALA A 225 13.66 -58.68 19.61
CA ALA A 225 15.04 -58.73 19.12
C ALA A 225 16.01 -58.00 20.06
N GLU A 226 15.61 -56.84 20.60
CA GLU A 226 16.34 -56.07 21.61
C GLU A 226 16.40 -56.84 22.93
N GLY A 227 15.29 -57.41 23.40
CA GLY A 227 15.28 -58.29 24.57
C GLY A 227 16.17 -59.52 24.39
N ARG A 228 16.28 -60.08 23.18
CA ARG A 228 17.24 -61.16 22.88
C ARG A 228 18.69 -60.67 22.86
N ALA A 229 18.94 -59.47 22.35
CA ALA A 229 20.26 -58.86 22.36
C ALA A 229 20.72 -58.53 23.79
N ASP A 230 19.83 -58.00 24.64
CA ASP A 230 20.11 -57.77 26.05
C ASP A 230 20.28 -59.08 26.83
N ALA A 231 19.51 -60.12 26.54
CA ALA A 231 19.71 -61.44 27.14
C ALA A 231 21.07 -62.06 26.72
N LEU A 232 21.51 -61.84 25.48
CA LEU A 232 22.84 -62.26 25.02
C LEU A 232 23.96 -61.43 25.67
N ARG A 233 23.75 -60.12 25.87
CA ARG A 233 24.67 -59.25 26.58
C ARG A 233 24.82 -59.65 28.05
N ILE A 234 23.73 -59.99 28.72
CA ILE A 234 23.75 -60.55 30.08
C ILE A 234 24.48 -61.91 30.13
N ALA A 235 24.45 -62.69 29.04
CA ALA A 235 25.18 -63.95 28.95
C ALA A 235 26.68 -63.76 28.64
N GLU A 236 27.06 -62.69 27.95
CA GLU A 236 28.47 -62.29 27.74
C GLU A 236 29.08 -61.61 28.97
N ASP A 237 28.29 -60.82 29.70
CA ASP A 237 28.63 -60.23 31.02
C ASP A 237 28.48 -61.28 32.14
N GLY A 238 29.10 -62.44 31.98
CA GLY A 238 29.38 -63.36 33.08
C GLY A 238 30.22 -62.68 34.18
N PRO A 239 30.30 -63.24 35.41
CA PRO A 239 31.05 -62.63 36.49
C PRO A 239 32.48 -62.28 36.03
N PRO A 240 33.01 -61.09 36.41
CA PRO A 240 34.29 -60.58 35.92
C PRO A 240 35.41 -61.61 36.14
N SER A 241 36.32 -61.70 35.17
CA SER A 241 37.41 -62.67 35.27
C SER A 241 38.40 -62.23 36.35
N LEU A 242 39.08 -63.19 36.98
CA LEU A 242 40.14 -62.91 37.96
C LEU A 242 41.21 -61.94 37.43
N ALA A 243 41.42 -61.91 36.11
CA ALA A 243 42.35 -60.98 35.46
C ALA A 243 41.85 -59.53 35.48
N ASP A 244 40.54 -59.30 35.34
CA ASP A 244 39.92 -57.97 35.39
C ASP A 244 39.92 -57.41 36.82
N GLU A 245 39.72 -58.29 37.81
CA GLU A 245 39.83 -57.93 39.24
C GLU A 245 41.28 -57.56 39.62
N ILE A 246 42.28 -58.30 39.12
CA ILE A 246 43.71 -58.01 39.36
C ILE A 246 44.14 -56.70 38.68
N ALA A 247 43.62 -56.39 37.49
CA ALA A 247 43.91 -55.14 36.80
C ALA A 247 43.34 -53.92 37.55
N ALA A 248 42.16 -54.06 38.16
CA ALA A 248 41.56 -53.03 39.02
C ALA A 248 42.38 -52.78 40.31
N LEU A 249 42.96 -53.83 40.89
CA LEU A 249 43.87 -53.74 42.06
C LEU A 249 45.22 -53.08 41.71
N ALA A 250 45.79 -53.35 40.53
CA ALA A 250 47.03 -52.72 40.11
C ALA A 250 46.89 -51.20 39.85
N GLY A 251 45.68 -50.73 39.52
CA GLY A 251 45.39 -49.30 39.32
C GLY A 251 45.27 -48.50 40.62
N SER A 252 44.91 -49.14 41.74
CA SER A 252 44.81 -48.46 43.04
C SER A 252 46.16 -48.25 43.71
N ASP A 253 47.08 -49.22 43.63
CA ASP A 253 48.38 -49.15 44.31
C ASP A 253 49.30 -48.03 43.75
N ALA A 254 49.24 -47.79 42.44
CA ALA A 254 50.04 -46.74 41.79
C ALA A 254 49.60 -45.32 42.19
N ILE A 255 48.31 -45.13 42.47
CA ILE A 255 47.74 -43.83 42.86
C ILE A 255 48.04 -43.53 44.34
N ASP A 256 48.02 -44.55 45.20
CA ASP A 256 48.35 -44.40 46.62
C ASP A 256 49.85 -44.11 46.86
N ASP A 257 50.74 -44.69 46.04
CA ASP A 257 52.19 -44.40 46.08
C ASP A 257 52.50 -42.94 45.68
N GLU A 258 51.80 -42.42 44.66
CA GLU A 258 51.93 -41.01 44.24
C GLU A 258 51.39 -40.05 45.31
N LEU A 259 50.30 -40.41 45.99
CA LEU A 259 49.71 -39.65 47.08
C LEU A 259 50.63 -39.63 48.32
N ALA A 260 51.30 -40.74 48.63
CA ALA A 260 52.25 -40.85 49.73
C ALA A 260 53.52 -40.00 49.48
N ALA A 261 54.03 -39.99 48.24
CA ALA A 261 55.14 -39.13 47.84
C ALA A 261 54.80 -37.63 47.98
N MET A 262 53.58 -37.21 47.58
CA MET A 262 53.13 -35.82 47.77
C MET A 262 52.98 -35.43 49.24
N LYS A 263 52.47 -36.32 50.10
CA LYS A 263 52.36 -36.05 51.56
C LYS A 263 53.73 -35.86 52.22
N LYS A 264 54.73 -36.63 51.81
CA LYS A 264 56.12 -36.53 52.31
C LYS A 264 56.81 -35.24 51.86
N ALA A 265 56.53 -34.77 50.66
CA ALA A 265 57.04 -33.49 50.14
C ALA A 265 56.42 -32.25 50.80
N LEU A 266 55.21 -32.38 51.39
CA LEU A 266 54.48 -31.29 52.05
C LEU A 266 54.71 -31.20 53.56
N GLY A 267 55.68 -31.95 54.12
CA GLY A 267 56.12 -31.80 55.51
C GLY A 267 55.06 -32.17 56.57
N LYS A 268 54.01 -32.91 56.20
CA LYS A 268 53.06 -33.50 57.16
C LYS A 268 53.42 -34.98 57.36
N ALA A 269 54.40 -35.23 58.22
CA ALA A 269 54.63 -36.56 58.76
C ALA A 269 53.74 -36.75 59.98
N ASP A 270 52.89 -37.77 59.91
CA ASP A 270 52.06 -38.40 60.95
C ASP A 270 52.18 -37.83 62.37
N ASP A 271 51.16 -37.11 62.80
CA ASP A 271 50.79 -37.09 64.21
C ASP A 271 49.83 -38.25 64.45
N LYS A 272 50.38 -39.37 64.92
CA LYS A 272 49.64 -40.42 65.61
C LYS A 272 49.61 -40.03 67.09
N GLY A 273 48.44 -39.63 67.57
CA GLY A 273 48.13 -39.44 68.98
C GLY A 273 46.65 -39.71 69.26
N GLU A 274 46.37 -40.92 69.76
CA GLU A 274 45.13 -41.49 70.33
C GLU A 274 43.87 -41.64 69.44
#